data_AF-A0A2G4HXW1-F1
#
_entry.id   AF-A0A2G4HXW1-F1
#
_cell.length_a   1.000
_cell.length_b   1.000
_cell.length_c   1.000
_cell.angle_alpha   90.00
_cell.angle_beta   90.00
_cell.angle_gamma   90.00
#
_symmetry.space_group_name_H-M   'P 1'
#
loop_
_entity.id
_entity.type
_entity.pdbx_description
1 polymer ?
#
loop_
_entity_poly.entity_id
_entity_poly.type
_entity_poly.pdbx_seq_one_letter_code
_entity_poly.pdbx_strand_id
1 'polypeptide(L)'
;MPLLLLLFSFIAMGSASLAQADGEILGFAVISEAPKDKARVVAKVSVNEAVSEMTLLASDTVLNNLIWKKLEICHAMKLSGYKVAEGFQVVTVHVIDASMLPMSLQSFAGDCLITKALTIPPMVD
;
A
#
# COMPACT_ATOMS: atom_id res chain seq x y z
N MET A 1 41.55 43.96 12.90
CA MET A 1 41.51 43.54 11.48
C MET A 1 40.34 42.57 11.29
N PRO A 2 39.13 43.07 11.01
CA PRO A 2 37.92 42.29 10.82
C PRO A 2 37.65 42.14 9.32
N LEU A 3 38.41 41.28 8.63
CA LEU A 3 38.29 41.11 7.17
C LEU A 3 38.46 39.64 6.77
N LEU A 4 37.76 38.74 7.44
CA LEU A 4 37.76 37.31 7.12
C LEU A 4 36.39 36.64 7.34
N LEU A 5 35.31 37.43 7.35
CA LEU A 5 33.94 37.00 7.67
C LEU A 5 32.94 37.13 6.50
N LEU A 6 33.40 37.23 5.25
CA LEU A 6 32.53 37.59 4.12
C LEU A 6 32.57 36.64 2.91
N LEU A 7 32.91 35.35 3.08
CA LEU A 7 33.01 34.41 1.94
C LEU A 7 32.33 33.05 2.10
N PHE A 8 31.38 32.89 3.04
CA PHE A 8 30.51 31.70 3.04
C PHE A 8 29.05 32.11 3.03
N SER A 9 28.59 32.54 1.86
CA SER A 9 27.17 32.63 1.51
C SER A 9 27.02 32.09 0.10
N PHE A 10 25.99 31.26 -0.10
CA PHE A 10 25.65 30.49 -1.31
C PHE A 10 26.20 29.06 -1.40
N ILE A 11 25.56 28.14 -0.66
CA ILE A 11 25.01 26.93 -1.27
C ILE A 11 23.60 26.72 -0.70
N ALA A 12 22.64 27.45 -1.25
CA ALA A 12 21.25 27.00 -1.27
C ALA A 12 21.15 26.01 -2.43
N MET A 13 21.17 24.72 -2.12
CA MET A 13 20.64 23.70 -3.00
C MET A 13 19.71 22.88 -2.12
N GLY A 14 18.41 23.03 -2.36
CA GLY A 14 17.39 22.31 -1.61
C GLY A 14 17.72 20.83 -1.59
N SER A 15 17.54 20.21 -0.43
CA SER A 15 17.39 18.77 -0.31
C SER A 15 16.10 18.35 -1.02
N ALA A 16 16.10 18.45 -2.35
CA ALA A 16 15.29 17.58 -3.17
C ALA A 16 15.85 16.19 -2.89
N SER A 17 15.09 15.42 -2.10
CA SER A 17 15.33 14.00 -1.86
C SER A 17 15.25 13.27 -3.20
N LEU A 18 16.33 13.30 -3.97
CA LEU A 18 16.63 12.34 -5.03
C LEU A 18 17.30 11.13 -4.37
N ALA A 19 16.51 10.43 -3.58
CA ALA A 19 16.77 9.11 -3.05
C ALA A 19 15.40 8.41 -3.15
N GLN A 20 15.18 7.30 -3.83
CA GLN A 20 16.10 6.22 -4.17
C GLN A 20 15.35 5.31 -5.16
N ALA A 21 15.86 5.16 -6.38
CA ALA A 21 15.28 4.27 -7.40
C ALA A 21 15.55 2.77 -7.14
N ASP A 22 15.91 2.41 -5.89
CA ASP A 22 16.38 1.08 -5.48
C ASP A 22 15.72 0.60 -4.17
N GLY A 23 14.52 1.10 -3.86
CA GLY A 23 13.84 0.82 -2.59
C GLY A 23 12.37 0.42 -2.71
N GLU A 24 11.79 0.51 -3.90
CA GLU A 24 10.39 0.18 -4.11
C GLU A 24 10.21 -1.33 -4.21
N ILE A 25 9.44 -1.89 -3.28
CA ILE A 25 9.20 -3.31 -3.13
C ILE A 25 7.83 -3.64 -3.72
N LEU A 26 7.77 -4.71 -4.50
CA LEU A 26 6.51 -5.28 -4.95
C LEU A 26 5.90 -6.13 -3.85
N GLY A 27 4.61 -5.94 -3.62
CA GLY A 27 3.82 -6.73 -2.69
C GLY A 27 2.51 -7.19 -3.31
N PHE A 28 1.93 -8.22 -2.73
CA PHE A 28 0.56 -8.63 -3.00
C PHE A 28 -0.25 -8.47 -1.73
N ALA A 29 -1.51 -8.07 -1.84
CA ALA A 29 -2.36 -7.85 -0.68
C ALA A 29 -3.78 -8.29 -0.91
N VAL A 30 -4.43 -8.72 0.17
CA VAL A 30 -5.88 -8.94 0.25
C VAL A 30 -6.40 -8.12 1.41
N ILE A 31 -7.37 -7.25 1.16
CA ILE A 31 -7.99 -6.42 2.20
C ILE A 31 -8.69 -7.34 3.22
N SER A 32 -8.25 -7.31 4.48
CA SER A 32 -8.74 -8.21 5.52
C SER A 32 -9.94 -7.65 6.28
N GLU A 33 -10.14 -6.33 6.26
CA GLU A 33 -11.25 -5.66 6.91
C GLU A 33 -11.88 -4.58 6.01
N ALA A 34 -13.17 -4.30 6.19
CA ALA A 34 -13.82 -3.20 5.47
C ALA A 34 -13.11 -1.87 5.74
N PRO A 35 -12.58 -1.17 4.71
CA PRO A 35 -11.78 0.04 4.94
C PRO A 35 -12.63 1.19 5.51
N LYS A 36 -12.47 1.48 6.81
CA LYS A 36 -13.11 2.61 7.50
C LYS A 36 -12.38 3.93 7.26
N ASP A 37 -11.07 3.86 7.14
CA ASP A 37 -10.18 4.96 6.77
C ASP A 37 -9.41 4.57 5.51
N LYS A 38 -9.55 5.33 4.43
CA LYS A 38 -8.86 5.05 3.17
C LYS A 38 -7.37 5.44 3.23
N ALA A 39 -6.94 6.25 4.19
CA ALA A 39 -5.51 6.51 4.36
C ALA A 39 -4.77 5.31 5.00
N ARG A 40 -5.48 4.50 5.80
CA ARG A 40 -4.93 3.40 6.59
C ARG A 40 -5.79 2.15 6.46
N VAL A 41 -5.40 1.24 5.57
CA VAL A 41 -6.20 0.05 5.24
C VAL A 41 -5.54 -1.20 5.77
N VAL A 42 -6.25 -2.02 6.56
CA VAL A 42 -5.72 -3.29 7.07
C VAL A 42 -5.80 -4.37 6.00
N ALA A 43 -4.70 -5.08 5.77
CA ALA A 43 -4.61 -6.14 4.77
C ALA A 43 -3.68 -7.27 5.20
N LYS A 44 -3.95 -8.48 4.67
CA LYS A 44 -2.95 -9.54 4.58
C LYS A 44 -2.06 -9.25 3.39
N VAL A 45 -0.77 -9.09 3.63
CA VAL A 45 0.20 -8.70 2.61
C VAL A 45 1.31 -9.74 2.53
N SER A 46 1.62 -10.14 1.30
CA SER A 46 2.80 -10.94 0.95
C SER A 46 3.86 -10.02 0.37
N VAL A 47 5.03 -10.01 1.00
CA VAL A 47 6.24 -9.35 0.50
C VAL A 47 7.37 -10.36 0.60
N ASN A 48 8.09 -10.60 -0.50
CA ASN A 48 9.16 -11.61 -0.57
C ASN A 48 8.69 -12.98 -0.05
N GLU A 49 7.51 -13.43 -0.49
CA GLU A 49 6.84 -14.68 -0.09
C GLU A 49 6.39 -14.78 1.38
N ALA A 50 6.72 -13.81 2.22
CA ALA A 50 6.29 -13.77 3.62
C ALA A 50 4.93 -13.06 3.76
N VAL A 51 3.94 -13.78 4.28
CA VAL A 51 2.61 -13.24 4.55
C VAL A 51 2.52 -12.72 5.98
N SER A 52 2.07 -11.49 6.14
CA SER A 52 1.76 -10.89 7.44
C SER A 52 0.57 -9.95 7.33
N GLU A 53 -0.10 -9.70 8.45
CA GLU A 53 -1.08 -8.63 8.52
C GLU A 53 -0.37 -7.31 8.76
N MET A 54 -0.71 -6.29 7.98
CA MET A 54 -0.13 -4.96 8.10
C MET A 54 -1.11 -3.87 7.67
N THR A 55 -0.83 -2.65 8.10
CA THR A 55 -1.55 -1.46 7.63
C THR A 55 -0.93 -0.95 6.33
N LEU A 56 -1.74 -0.83 5.28
CA LEU A 56 -1.39 -0.12 4.06
C LEU A 56 -1.59 1.38 4.27
N LEU A 57 -0.57 2.17 4.00
CA LEU A 57 -0.57 3.62 4.13
C LEU A 57 -0.64 4.22 2.73
N ALA A 58 -1.75 4.86 2.39
CA ALA A 58 -1.92 5.44 1.07
C ALA A 58 -1.10 6.74 0.94
N SER A 59 -0.32 6.88 -0.13
CA SER A 59 0.24 8.18 -0.51
C SER A 59 -0.85 9.11 -1.06
N ASP A 60 -0.57 10.41 -1.14
CA ASP A 60 -1.52 11.41 -1.68
C ASP A 60 -1.99 11.06 -3.10
N THR A 61 -1.10 10.51 -3.92
CA THR A 61 -1.42 10.03 -5.27
C THR A 61 -2.40 8.86 -5.24
N VAL A 62 -2.18 7.90 -4.32
CA VAL A 62 -3.02 6.71 -4.17
C VAL A 62 -4.40 7.07 -3.60
N LEU A 63 -4.47 8.01 -2.65
CA LEU A 63 -5.74 8.50 -2.10
C LEU A 63 -6.66 9.08 -3.18
N ASN A 64 -6.09 9.66 -4.24
CA ASN A 64 -6.85 10.21 -5.36
C ASN A 64 -7.19 9.17 -6.43
N ASN A 65 -6.64 7.96 -6.37
CA ASN A 65 -6.90 6.87 -7.30
C ASN A 65 -8.32 6.29 -7.14
N LEU A 66 -9.03 6.11 -8.25
CA LEU A 66 -10.41 5.59 -8.26
C LEU A 66 -10.52 4.14 -7.75
N ILE A 67 -9.52 3.30 -8.02
CA ILE A 67 -9.43 1.92 -7.54
C ILE A 67 -9.39 1.94 -6.01
N TRP A 68 -8.50 2.78 -5.45
CA TRP A 68 -8.30 2.88 -4.00
C TRP A 68 -9.57 3.36 -3.27
N LYS A 69 -10.25 4.37 -3.84
CA LYS A 69 -11.51 4.91 -3.30
C LYS A 69 -12.60 3.84 -3.20
N LYS A 70 -12.63 2.88 -4.13
CA LYS A 70 -13.61 1.79 -4.19
C LYS A 70 -13.15 0.49 -3.52
N LEU A 71 -12.08 0.52 -2.71
CA LEU A 71 -11.62 -0.69 -2.03
C LEU A 71 -12.67 -1.26 -1.07
N GLU A 72 -12.80 -2.58 -1.09
CA GLU A 72 -13.66 -3.34 -0.21
C GLU A 72 -12.89 -4.50 0.41
N ILE A 73 -13.49 -5.12 1.43
CA ILE A 73 -12.99 -6.37 1.98
C ILE A 73 -12.88 -7.45 0.88
N CYS A 74 -11.83 -8.25 0.98
CA CYS A 74 -11.45 -9.31 0.04
C CYS A 74 -10.94 -8.85 -1.34
N HIS A 75 -10.79 -7.54 -1.60
CA HIS A 75 -10.12 -7.11 -2.83
C HIS A 75 -8.65 -7.54 -2.83
N ALA A 76 -8.27 -8.25 -3.89
CA ALA A 76 -6.91 -8.66 -4.16
C ALA A 76 -6.19 -7.59 -4.99
N MET A 77 -4.94 -7.31 -4.64
CA MET A 77 -4.16 -6.26 -5.25
C MET A 77 -2.70 -6.63 -5.41
N LYS A 78 -2.09 -6.11 -6.47
CA LYS A 78 -0.65 -5.94 -6.60
C LYS A 78 -0.31 -4.51 -6.19
N LEU A 79 0.67 -4.38 -5.31
CA LEU A 79 1.13 -3.12 -4.73
C LEU A 79 2.60 -2.91 -5.07
N SER A 80 2.99 -1.65 -5.14
CA SER A 80 4.39 -1.24 -5.16
C SER A 80 4.57 -0.09 -4.18
N GLY A 81 5.65 -0.12 -3.40
CA GLY A 81 5.86 0.85 -2.33
C GLY A 81 6.97 0.47 -1.38
N TYR A 82 6.87 0.93 -0.13
CA TYR A 82 7.97 0.81 0.85
C TYR A 82 7.47 0.22 2.16
N LYS A 83 8.23 -0.71 2.75
CA LYS A 83 7.97 -1.16 4.11
C LYS A 83 8.52 -0.12 5.09
N VAL A 84 7.65 0.37 5.98
CA VAL A 84 7.96 1.36 7.02
C VAL A 84 7.58 0.80 8.38
N ALA A 85 7.92 1.51 9.47
CA ALA A 85 7.64 1.05 10.82
C ALA A 85 6.14 0.86 11.08
N GLU A 86 5.29 1.76 10.57
CA GLU A 86 3.84 1.68 10.78
C GLU A 86 3.11 0.75 9.79
N GLY A 87 3.79 0.19 8.79
CA GLY A 87 3.17 -0.68 7.80
C GLY A 87 3.82 -0.64 6.41
N PHE A 88 3.00 -0.59 5.36
CA PHE A 88 3.44 -0.55 3.97
C PHE A 88 2.95 0.73 3.27
N GLN A 89 3.85 1.63 2.96
CA GLN A 89 3.56 2.87 2.22
C GLN A 89 3.32 2.55 0.75
N VAL A 90 2.07 2.70 0.28
CA VAL A 90 1.65 2.39 -1.07
C VAL A 90 1.92 3.57 -2.01
N VAL A 91 2.64 3.30 -3.10
CA VAL A 91 2.94 4.26 -4.17
C VAL A 91 2.07 3.97 -5.38
N THR A 92 1.96 2.70 -5.77
CA THR A 92 1.09 2.26 -6.86
C THR A 92 0.25 1.05 -6.46
N VAL A 93 -0.91 0.93 -7.08
CA VAL A 93 -1.90 -0.12 -6.80
C VAL A 93 -2.57 -0.58 -8.08
N HIS A 94 -2.70 -1.89 -8.22
CA HIS A 94 -3.48 -2.54 -9.27
C HIS A 94 -4.37 -3.61 -8.63
N VAL A 95 -5.67 -3.58 -8.90
CA VAL A 95 -6.55 -4.70 -8.54
C VAL A 95 -6.26 -5.86 -9.47
N ILE A 96 -6.21 -7.05 -8.89
CA ILE A 96 -5.98 -8.30 -9.60
C ILE A 96 -7.03 -9.32 -9.14
N ASP A 97 -7.28 -10.34 -9.96
CA ASP A 97 -8.00 -11.53 -9.54
C ASP A 97 -7.27 -12.30 -8.44
N ALA A 98 -8.03 -12.98 -7.59
CA ALA A 98 -7.48 -13.81 -6.52
C ALA A 98 -6.59 -14.95 -7.05
N SER A 99 -6.84 -15.43 -8.27
CA SER A 99 -6.00 -16.46 -8.93
C SER A 99 -4.60 -15.96 -9.30
N MET A 100 -4.40 -14.64 -9.39
CA MET A 100 -3.10 -14.03 -9.66
C MET A 100 -2.28 -13.74 -8.39
N LEU A 101 -2.83 -14.05 -7.20
CA LEU A 101 -2.09 -13.93 -5.95
C LEU A 101 -1.04 -15.04 -5.81
N PRO A 102 0.05 -14.81 -5.05
CA PRO A 102 0.93 -15.87 -4.64
C PRO A 102 0.16 -16.92 -3.83
N MET A 103 0.60 -18.18 -3.91
CA MET A 103 -0.07 -19.33 -3.29
C MET A 103 -0.38 -19.10 -1.80
N SER A 104 0.50 -18.39 -1.10
CA SER A 104 0.38 -18.05 0.32
C SER A 104 -0.80 -17.11 0.66
N LEU A 105 -1.35 -16.37 -0.32
CA LEU A 105 -2.52 -15.50 -0.13
C LEU A 105 -3.81 -16.06 -0.74
N GLN A 106 -3.73 -17.05 -1.64
CA GLN A 106 -4.90 -17.57 -2.34
C GLN A 106 -5.92 -18.21 -1.38
N SER A 107 -5.47 -18.97 -0.39
CA SER A 107 -6.37 -19.56 0.63
C SER A 107 -7.12 -18.47 1.39
N PHE A 108 -6.41 -17.43 1.85
CA PHE A 108 -7.04 -16.32 2.57
C PHE A 108 -8.04 -15.56 1.70
N ALA A 109 -7.70 -15.29 0.44
CA ALA A 109 -8.62 -14.64 -0.49
C ALA A 109 -9.91 -15.48 -0.70
N GLY A 110 -9.77 -16.78 -0.88
CA GLY A 110 -10.91 -17.71 -1.01
C GLY A 110 -11.80 -17.69 0.23
N ASP A 111 -11.22 -17.87 1.41
CA ASP A 111 -11.95 -17.89 2.69
C ASP A 111 -12.63 -16.54 2.97
N CYS A 112 -11.98 -15.44 2.64
CA CYS A 112 -12.54 -14.10 2.76
C CYS A 112 -13.77 -13.95 1.87
N LEU A 113 -13.69 -14.35 0.59
CA LEU A 113 -14.81 -14.25 -0.35
C LEU A 113 -15.99 -15.12 0.05
N ILE A 114 -15.74 -16.36 0.52
CA ILE A 114 -16.80 -17.25 1.04
C ILE A 114 -17.48 -16.59 2.24
N THR A 115 -16.69 -16.09 3.19
CA THR A 115 -17.22 -15.42 4.38
C THR A 115 -18.02 -14.17 4.01
N LYS A 116 -17.53 -13.35 3.07
CA LYS A 116 -18.24 -12.18 2.54
C LYS A 116 -19.58 -12.57 1.93
N ALA A 117 -19.62 -13.65 1.14
CA ALA A 117 -20.86 -14.15 0.52
C ALA A 117 -21.88 -14.72 1.51
N LEU A 118 -21.43 -15.28 2.63
CA LEU A 118 -22.32 -15.81 3.68
C LEU A 118 -22.86 -14.72 4.60
N THR A 119 -22.10 -13.64 4.81
CA THR A 119 -22.44 -12.55 5.73
C THR A 119 -23.23 -11.43 5.06
N ILE A 120 -23.11 -11.28 3.74
CA ILE A 120 -23.88 -10.35 2.93
C ILE A 120 -24.95 -11.16 2.20
N PRO A 121 -26.26 -10.97 2.50
CA PRO A 121 -27.30 -11.71 1.80
C PRO A 121 -27.19 -11.44 0.29
N PRO A 122 -27.44 -12.45 -0.57
CA PRO A 122 -27.49 -12.21 -2.01
C PRO A 122 -28.49 -11.08 -2.28
N MET A 123 -28.07 -10.05 -3.01
CA MET A 123 -28.99 -9.00 -3.44
C MET A 123 -30.03 -9.67 -4.34
N VAL A 124 -31.26 -9.77 -3.83
CA VAL A 124 -32.42 -10.07 -4.65
C VAL A 124 -32.72 -8.77 -5.39
N ASP A 125 -32.60 -8.79 -6.73
CA ASP A 125 -33.06 -7.70 -7.60
C ASP A 125 -34.54 -7.36 -7.36
#